data_AF-A0A849PHE1-F1
#
_entry.id   AF-A0A849PHE1-F1
#
_cell.length_a   1.000
_cell.length_b   1.000
_cell.length_c   1.000
_cell.angle_alpha   90.00
_cell.angle_beta   90.00
_cell.angle_gamma   90.00
#
_symmetry.space_group_name_H-M   'P 1'
#
loop_
_entity.id
_entity.type
_entity.pdbx_description
1 polymer ?
#
loop_
_entity_poly.entity_id
_entity_poly.type
_entity_poly.pdbx_seq_one_letter_code
_entity_poly.pdbx_strand_id
1 'polypeptide(L)'
;MGQDVFDIGKDDETTETASDVTIPSENITIWDEVGLVNAVIAKHKQFLETYNSEFADIDSHVSKLKESSSEEKRERDEINESVAELKENRQLLYHKIKQSRIEMFDLININRDVRKNEQEMAQLQKEIEALDWRLQTTVMGIQKEREIVEKIKKLSAQIEEVDDVRPSDETGEQIKQLSTQIKEMTDEADGCHNELVDIADKSQEHHGSFVEYAEQLKGTRGRYIWLQSRIKSHVSAVSYWEGKQGEITAGDGDDD
;
A
#
# COMPACT_ATOMS: atom_id res chain seq x y z
N MET A 1 9.91 -80.71 3.69
CA MET A 1 10.75 -81.62 4.51
C MET A 1 11.96 -81.97 3.68
N GLY A 2 13.14 -81.53 4.10
CA GLY A 2 14.40 -81.72 3.38
C GLY A 2 15.48 -80.95 4.12
N GLN A 3 16.13 -81.63 5.05
CA GLN A 3 17.25 -81.17 5.86
C GLN A 3 18.54 -81.12 5.05
N ASP A 4 19.37 -80.16 5.45
CA ASP A 4 20.83 -80.15 5.57
C ASP A 4 21.70 -80.39 4.32
N VAL A 5 22.61 -79.45 4.08
CA VAL A 5 24.05 -79.53 4.40
C VAL A 5 24.76 -78.50 3.51
N PHE A 6 25.27 -77.41 4.09
CA PHE A 6 26.32 -76.60 3.47
C PHE A 6 27.43 -76.33 4.47
N ASP A 7 28.42 -77.22 4.38
CA ASP A 7 29.88 -77.06 4.47
C ASP A 7 30.46 -75.91 5.31
N ILE A 8 31.19 -76.32 6.35
CA ILE A 8 32.04 -75.49 7.21
C ILE A 8 33.39 -75.37 6.49
N GLY A 9 33.63 -74.21 5.89
CA GLY A 9 34.87 -73.85 5.22
C GLY A 9 35.56 -72.67 5.89
N LYS A 10 36.46 -73.00 6.84
CA LYS A 10 37.65 -72.27 7.32
C LYS A 10 37.55 -70.76 7.58
N ASP A 11 37.64 -70.45 8.85
CA ASP A 11 37.99 -69.17 9.45
C ASP A 11 39.36 -68.71 8.93
N ASP A 12 39.40 -67.60 8.19
CA ASP A 12 40.63 -66.86 7.90
C ASP A 12 40.75 -65.74 8.95
N GLU A 13 41.70 -65.95 9.85
CA GLU A 13 41.99 -65.12 11.01
C GLU A 13 42.70 -63.84 10.53
N THR A 14 41.94 -62.86 10.06
CA THR A 14 42.48 -61.51 9.84
C THR A 14 42.65 -60.83 11.19
N THR A 15 43.84 -60.98 11.78
CA THR A 15 44.33 -60.12 12.85
C THR A 15 44.48 -58.70 12.31
N GLU A 16 43.40 -57.90 12.36
CA GLU A 16 43.50 -56.45 12.31
C GLU A 16 44.20 -55.97 13.58
N THR A 17 45.52 -55.84 13.48
CA THR A 17 46.31 -55.08 14.46
C THR A 17 45.76 -53.66 14.49
N ALA A 18 45.07 -53.31 15.58
CA ALA A 18 44.68 -51.93 15.86
C ALA A 18 45.96 -51.06 15.83
N SER A 19 46.16 -50.33 14.74
CA SER A 19 47.17 -49.28 14.69
C SER A 19 46.69 -48.18 15.63
N ASP A 20 47.28 -48.17 16.82
CA ASP A 20 47.08 -47.13 17.82
C ASP A 20 47.56 -45.81 17.22
N VAL A 21 46.63 -45.04 16.66
CA VAL A 21 46.91 -43.68 16.19
C VAL A 21 47.07 -42.83 17.43
N THR A 22 48.30 -42.76 17.93
CA THR A 22 48.68 -41.82 18.98
C THR A 22 48.58 -40.41 18.39
N ILE A 23 47.46 -39.73 18.64
CA ILE A 23 47.33 -38.30 18.35
C ILE A 23 48.29 -37.57 19.29
N PRO A 24 49.28 -36.81 18.80
CA PRO A 24 50.23 -36.10 19.65
C PRO A 24 49.48 -35.11 20.55
N SER A 25 49.62 -35.27 21.86
CA SER A 25 48.99 -34.43 22.89
C SER A 25 49.71 -33.09 23.08
N GLU A 26 50.31 -32.55 22.03
CA GLU A 26 51.00 -31.26 22.09
C GLU A 26 49.96 -30.13 22.04
N ASN A 27 49.76 -29.48 23.19
CA ASN A 27 48.89 -28.33 23.49
C ASN A 27 47.42 -28.60 23.87
N ILE A 28 47.16 -29.57 24.76
CA ILE A 28 45.94 -29.50 25.59
C ILE A 28 46.25 -28.59 26.78
N THR A 29 45.91 -27.30 26.68
CA THR A 29 45.88 -26.42 27.85
C THR A 29 44.79 -26.94 28.79
N ILE A 30 45.16 -27.41 29.97
CA ILE A 30 44.20 -27.78 31.03
C ILE A 30 43.86 -26.48 31.75
N TRP A 31 42.66 -25.96 31.50
CA TRP A 31 42.16 -24.78 32.18
C TRP A 31 41.60 -25.20 33.54
N ASP A 32 41.79 -24.36 34.56
CA ASP A 32 41.08 -24.49 35.82
C ASP A 32 39.57 -24.23 35.63
N GLU A 33 38.75 -24.65 36.58
CA GLU A 33 37.29 -24.52 36.48
C GLU A 33 36.87 -23.05 36.29
N VAL A 34 37.56 -22.13 36.97
CA VAL A 34 37.37 -20.68 36.84
C VAL A 34 37.73 -20.18 35.44
N GLY A 35 38.85 -20.63 34.88
CA GLY A 35 39.28 -20.30 33.52
C GLY A 35 38.30 -20.78 32.45
N LEU A 36 37.74 -21.99 32.59
CA LEU A 36 36.72 -22.51 31.68
C LEU A 36 35.45 -21.66 31.70
N VAL A 37 34.95 -21.32 32.89
CA VAL A 37 33.77 -20.47 33.04
C VAL A 37 34.00 -19.08 32.44
N ASN A 38 35.18 -18.48 32.68
CA ASN A 38 35.58 -17.21 32.07
C ASN A 38 35.59 -17.28 30.53
N ALA A 39 36.14 -18.35 29.95
CA ALA A 39 36.17 -18.54 28.51
C ALA A 39 34.75 -18.65 27.91
N VAL A 40 33.84 -19.34 28.61
CA VAL A 40 32.43 -19.46 28.21
C VAL A 40 31.72 -18.10 28.28
N ILE A 41 31.90 -17.34 29.36
CA ILE A 41 31.36 -15.98 29.50
C ILE A 41 31.88 -15.08 28.39
N ALA A 42 33.19 -15.08 28.13
CA ALA A 42 33.81 -14.29 27.08
C ALA A 42 33.23 -14.62 25.70
N LYS A 43 33.02 -15.91 25.41
CA LYS A 43 32.41 -16.35 24.15
C LYS A 43 30.94 -15.88 24.04
N HIS A 44 30.16 -15.96 25.10
CA HIS A 44 28.79 -15.44 25.09
C HIS A 44 28.75 -13.92 24.91
N LYS A 45 29.67 -13.16 25.53
CA LYS A 45 29.83 -11.72 25.36
C LYS A 45 30.20 -11.34 23.93
N GLN A 46 31.11 -12.08 23.30
CA GLN A 46 31.47 -11.89 21.88
C GLN A 46 30.27 -12.10 20.94
N PHE A 47 29.47 -13.15 21.18
CA PHE A 47 28.23 -13.35 20.42
C PHE A 47 27.23 -12.21 20.64
N LEU A 48 27.09 -11.70 21.86
CA LEU A 48 26.23 -10.56 22.16
C LEU A 48 26.67 -9.31 21.41
N GLU A 49 27.96 -8.99 21.38
CA GLU A 49 28.48 -7.85 20.64
C GLU A 49 28.11 -7.94 19.15
N THR A 50 28.35 -9.12 18.55
CA THR A 50 28.02 -9.37 17.15
C THR A 50 26.51 -9.24 16.88
N TYR A 51 25.68 -9.89 17.68
CA TYR A 51 24.22 -9.86 17.49
C TYR A 51 23.61 -8.51 17.79
N ASN A 52 24.12 -7.77 18.78
CA ASN A 52 23.64 -6.43 19.10
C ASN A 52 23.99 -5.44 17.99
N SER A 53 25.19 -5.53 17.41
CA SER A 53 25.55 -4.71 16.24
C SER A 53 24.60 -4.96 15.08
N GLU A 54 24.41 -6.23 14.72
CA GLU A 54 23.50 -6.59 13.62
C GLU A 54 22.04 -6.20 13.93
N PHE A 55 21.60 -6.37 15.17
CA PHE A 55 20.25 -5.99 15.59
C PHE A 55 20.05 -4.48 15.51
N ALA A 56 21.04 -3.67 15.88
CA ALA A 56 20.95 -2.21 15.75
C ALA A 56 20.78 -1.77 14.29
N ASP A 57 21.53 -2.39 13.36
CA ASP A 57 21.42 -2.11 11.93
C ASP A 57 20.03 -2.49 11.39
N ILE A 58 19.56 -3.69 11.74
CA ILE A 58 18.25 -4.18 11.29
C ILE A 58 17.11 -3.40 11.94
N ASP A 59 17.19 -3.06 13.22
CA ASP A 59 16.15 -2.28 13.91
C ASP A 59 16.05 -0.86 13.34
N SER A 60 17.18 -0.24 13.00
CA SER A 60 17.20 1.03 12.27
C SER A 60 16.55 0.90 10.89
N HIS A 61 16.89 -0.14 10.14
CA HIS A 61 16.30 -0.38 8.82
C HIS A 61 14.80 -0.66 8.88
N VAL A 62 14.35 -1.51 9.81
CA VAL A 62 12.93 -1.80 10.06
C VAL A 62 12.17 -0.54 10.46
N SER A 63 12.77 0.32 11.29
CA SER A 63 12.15 1.58 11.71
C SER A 63 11.95 2.52 10.52
N LYS A 64 12.97 2.68 9.66
CA LYS A 64 12.86 3.47 8.42
C LYS A 64 11.79 2.91 7.48
N LEU A 65 11.78 1.60 7.25
CA LEU A 65 10.77 0.96 6.40
C LEU A 65 9.35 1.13 6.95
N LYS A 66 9.16 1.08 8.27
CA LYS A 66 7.87 1.32 8.90
C LYS A 66 7.42 2.77 8.72
N GLU A 67 8.34 3.72 8.89
CA GLU A 67 8.07 5.14 8.68
C GLU A 67 7.65 5.40 7.23
N SER A 68 8.46 4.95 6.25
CA SER A 68 8.12 5.08 4.83
C SER A 68 6.80 4.37 4.48
N SER A 69 6.57 3.15 4.95
CA SER A 69 5.31 2.43 4.72
C SER A 69 4.11 3.16 5.34
N SER A 70 4.26 3.77 6.51
CA SER A 70 3.21 4.55 7.15
C SER A 70 2.92 5.84 6.38
N GLU A 71 3.95 6.48 5.84
CA GLU A 71 3.82 7.70 5.04
C GLU A 71 3.10 7.43 3.72
N GLU A 72 3.50 6.40 2.98
CA GLU A 72 2.80 6.00 1.74
C GLU A 72 1.34 5.66 2.00
N LYS A 73 1.03 5.06 3.17
CA LYS A 73 -0.34 4.80 3.58
C LYS A 73 -1.11 6.11 3.84
N ARG A 74 -0.50 7.07 4.53
CA ARG A 74 -1.11 8.38 4.82
C ARG A 74 -1.44 9.11 3.52
N GLU A 75 -0.48 9.21 2.61
CA GLU A 75 -0.67 9.84 1.29
C GLU A 75 -1.79 9.17 0.49
N ARG A 76 -1.84 7.83 0.49
CA ARG A 76 -2.93 7.09 -0.16
C ARG A 76 -4.30 7.37 0.48
N ASP A 77 -4.35 7.46 1.81
CA ASP A 77 -5.59 7.72 2.53
C ASP A 77 -6.09 9.16 2.27
N GLU A 78 -5.18 10.15 2.18
CA GLU A 78 -5.49 11.53 1.76
C GLU A 78 -5.97 11.61 0.31
N ILE A 79 -5.33 10.87 -0.60
CA ILE A 79 -5.77 10.73 -1.99
C ILE A 79 -7.20 10.17 -2.05
N ASN A 80 -7.53 9.17 -1.23
CA ASN A 80 -8.87 8.60 -1.20
C ASN A 80 -9.93 9.62 -0.73
N GLU A 81 -9.58 10.48 0.23
CA GLU A 81 -10.42 11.57 0.69
C GLU A 81 -10.64 12.59 -0.44
N SER A 82 -9.58 13.05 -1.10
CA SER A 82 -9.70 13.96 -2.25
C SER A 82 -10.53 13.36 -3.40
N VAL A 83 -10.39 12.06 -3.68
CA VAL A 83 -11.21 11.37 -4.69
C VAL A 83 -12.69 11.36 -4.31
N ALA A 84 -13.00 11.21 -3.02
CA ALA A 84 -14.39 11.25 -2.54
C ALA A 84 -14.98 12.66 -2.69
N GLU A 85 -14.22 13.69 -2.25
CA GLU A 85 -14.62 15.10 -2.37
C GLU A 85 -14.85 15.51 -3.83
N LEU A 86 -13.91 15.20 -4.73
CA LEU A 86 -14.05 15.51 -6.16
C LEU A 86 -15.25 14.83 -6.79
N LYS A 87 -15.54 13.58 -6.41
CA LYS A 87 -16.74 12.87 -6.88
C LYS A 87 -18.02 13.54 -6.39
N GLU A 88 -18.07 13.93 -5.12
CA GLU A 88 -19.22 14.63 -4.54
C GLU A 88 -19.43 15.99 -5.21
N ASN A 89 -18.39 16.81 -5.31
CA ASN A 89 -18.42 18.12 -5.97
C ASN A 89 -18.91 18.00 -7.41
N ARG A 90 -18.36 17.05 -8.18
CA ARG A 90 -18.77 16.79 -9.55
C ARG A 90 -20.26 16.39 -9.65
N GLN A 91 -20.76 15.55 -8.75
CA GLN A 91 -22.18 15.19 -8.73
C GLN A 91 -23.08 16.38 -8.37
N LEU A 92 -22.66 17.20 -7.40
CA LEU A 92 -23.37 18.43 -7.05
C LEU A 92 -23.44 19.41 -8.23
N LEU A 93 -22.34 19.55 -8.98
CA LEU A 93 -22.30 20.36 -10.20
C LEU A 93 -23.28 19.82 -11.26
N TYR A 94 -23.32 18.51 -11.50
CA TYR A 94 -24.28 17.91 -12.42
C TYR A 94 -25.74 18.14 -12.00
N HIS A 95 -26.04 18.14 -10.70
CA HIS A 95 -27.36 18.51 -10.20
C HIS A 95 -27.69 19.97 -10.46
N LYS A 96 -26.78 20.90 -10.17
CA LYS A 96 -26.96 22.33 -10.40
C LYS A 96 -27.11 22.65 -11.89
N ILE A 97 -26.25 22.09 -12.75
CA ILE A 97 -26.31 22.23 -14.21
C ILE A 97 -27.68 21.82 -14.74
N LYS A 98 -28.17 20.64 -14.32
CA LYS A 98 -29.49 20.17 -14.73
C LYS A 98 -30.59 21.13 -14.31
N GLN A 99 -30.54 21.63 -13.07
CA GLN A 99 -31.53 22.58 -12.55
C GLN A 99 -31.53 23.90 -13.34
N SER A 100 -30.37 24.51 -13.56
CA SER A 100 -30.24 25.73 -14.37
C SER A 100 -30.70 25.51 -15.81
N ARG A 101 -30.51 24.29 -16.35
CA ARG A 101 -30.96 23.95 -17.70
C ARG A 101 -32.48 23.79 -17.79
N ILE A 102 -33.13 23.23 -16.77
CA ILE A 102 -34.59 23.18 -16.68
C ILE A 102 -35.15 24.60 -16.67
N GLU A 103 -34.61 25.48 -15.82
CA GLU A 103 -35.01 26.90 -15.76
C GLU A 103 -34.82 27.61 -17.10
N MET A 104 -33.68 27.37 -17.77
CA MET A 104 -33.40 27.91 -19.10
C MET A 104 -34.43 27.42 -20.13
N PHE A 105 -34.77 26.12 -20.12
CA PHE A 105 -35.76 25.56 -21.03
C PHE A 105 -37.18 26.05 -20.76
N ASP A 106 -37.55 26.29 -19.49
CA ASP A 106 -38.84 26.88 -19.13
C ASP A 106 -38.95 28.31 -19.68
N LEU A 107 -37.91 29.14 -19.54
CA LEU A 107 -37.87 30.49 -20.12
C LEU A 107 -37.96 30.47 -21.65
N ILE A 108 -37.25 29.54 -22.31
CA ILE A 108 -37.31 29.35 -23.76
C ILE A 108 -38.72 28.95 -24.20
N ASN A 109 -39.39 28.08 -23.43
CA ASN A 109 -40.72 27.56 -23.74
C ASN A 109 -41.85 28.57 -23.46
N ILE A 110 -41.67 29.53 -22.54
CA ILE A 110 -42.65 30.59 -22.28
C ILE A 110 -42.84 31.50 -23.51
N ASN A 111 -41.79 31.72 -24.31
CA ASN A 111 -41.85 32.50 -25.55
C ASN A 111 -42.19 31.63 -26.79
N ARG A 112 -43.00 30.58 -26.61
CA ARG A 112 -43.28 29.53 -27.62
C ARG A 112 -43.95 30.01 -28.91
N ASP A 113 -44.77 31.06 -28.85
CA ASP A 113 -45.75 31.40 -29.89
C ASP A 113 -45.20 31.89 -31.25
N VAL A 114 -43.87 31.93 -31.45
CA VAL A 114 -43.25 32.55 -32.64
C VAL A 114 -42.30 31.62 -33.43
N ARG A 115 -42.03 30.38 -32.98
CA ARG A 115 -40.90 29.59 -33.52
C ARG A 115 -41.28 28.63 -34.65
N LYS A 116 -40.52 28.70 -35.75
CA LYS A 116 -40.60 27.74 -36.87
C LYS A 116 -40.05 26.34 -36.54
N ASN A 117 -39.22 26.22 -35.49
CA ASN A 117 -38.44 25.02 -35.19
C ASN A 117 -38.80 24.38 -33.82
N GLU A 118 -40.06 24.47 -33.40
CA GLU A 118 -40.52 23.95 -32.09
C GLU A 118 -40.19 22.46 -31.88
N GLN A 119 -40.40 21.63 -32.91
CA GLN A 119 -40.16 20.19 -32.82
C GLN A 119 -38.67 19.86 -32.67
N GLU A 120 -37.80 20.60 -33.36
CA GLU A 120 -36.34 20.45 -33.27
C GLU A 120 -35.85 20.83 -31.87
N MET A 121 -36.33 21.97 -31.33
CA MET A 121 -36.02 22.39 -29.97
C MET A 121 -36.46 21.37 -28.91
N ALA A 122 -37.68 20.84 -29.03
CA ALA A 122 -38.19 19.84 -28.11
C ALA A 122 -37.36 18.54 -28.16
N GLN A 123 -36.87 18.16 -29.35
CA GLN A 123 -36.01 17.00 -29.53
C GLN A 123 -34.65 17.20 -28.84
N LEU A 124 -34.02 18.37 -29.04
CA LEU A 124 -32.75 18.72 -28.41
C LEU A 124 -32.85 18.76 -26.88
N GLN A 125 -33.90 19.41 -26.35
CA GLN A 125 -34.16 19.47 -24.90
C GLN A 125 -34.30 18.07 -24.28
N LYS A 126 -35.08 17.19 -24.93
CA LYS A 126 -35.30 15.82 -24.48
C LYS A 126 -34.02 14.98 -24.51
N GLU A 127 -33.20 15.16 -25.54
CA GLU A 127 -31.92 14.44 -25.64
C GLU A 127 -30.94 14.87 -24.55
N ILE A 128 -30.87 16.17 -24.27
CA ILE A 128 -30.04 16.69 -23.18
C ILE A 128 -30.54 16.18 -21.82
N GLU A 129 -31.84 16.21 -21.55
CA GLU A 129 -32.42 15.71 -20.29
C GLU A 129 -32.10 14.21 -20.08
N ALA A 130 -32.17 13.41 -21.15
CA ALA A 130 -31.79 12.00 -21.08
C ALA A 130 -30.30 11.79 -20.76
N LEU A 131 -29.43 12.65 -21.30
CA LEU A 131 -28.00 12.62 -21.02
C LEU A 131 -27.70 13.05 -19.58
N ASP A 132 -28.36 14.10 -19.07
CA ASP A 132 -28.25 14.54 -17.67
C ASP A 132 -28.71 13.46 -16.70
N TRP A 133 -29.86 12.83 -16.99
CA TRP A 133 -30.37 11.75 -16.17
C TRP A 133 -29.37 10.60 -16.12
N ARG A 134 -28.76 10.25 -17.25
CA ARG A 134 -27.75 9.20 -17.33
C ARG A 134 -26.50 9.55 -16.51
N LEU A 135 -26.06 10.80 -16.55
CA LEU A 135 -24.90 11.30 -15.79
C LEU A 135 -25.11 11.21 -14.27
N GLN A 136 -26.35 11.42 -13.80
CA GLN A 136 -26.70 11.37 -12.37
C GLN A 136 -27.00 9.94 -11.86
N THR A 137 -27.58 9.09 -12.70
CA THR A 137 -28.16 7.81 -12.24
C THR A 137 -27.35 6.58 -12.62
N THR A 138 -26.42 6.70 -13.57
CA THR A 138 -25.64 5.57 -14.08
C THR A 138 -24.19 5.68 -13.62
N VAL A 139 -23.72 4.67 -12.89
CA VAL A 139 -22.29 4.54 -12.58
C VAL A 139 -21.55 4.18 -13.87
N MET A 140 -20.63 5.05 -14.29
CA MET A 140 -19.83 4.87 -15.50
C MET A 140 -18.38 5.23 -15.22
N GLY A 141 -17.49 4.80 -16.12
CA GLY A 141 -16.09 5.22 -16.08
C GLY A 141 -15.94 6.66 -16.57
N ILE A 142 -14.88 7.31 -16.09
CA ILE A 142 -14.42 8.65 -16.46
C ILE A 142 -14.63 8.91 -17.98
N GLN A 143 -14.01 8.12 -18.86
CA GLN A 143 -14.11 8.35 -20.31
C GLN A 143 -15.55 8.49 -20.84
N LYS A 144 -16.50 7.68 -20.35
CA LYS A 144 -17.90 7.72 -20.79
C LYS A 144 -18.64 8.94 -20.27
N GLU A 145 -18.33 9.40 -19.06
CA GLU A 145 -18.90 10.63 -18.52
C GLU A 145 -18.48 11.83 -19.37
N ARG A 146 -17.20 11.90 -19.75
CA ARG A 146 -16.67 12.95 -20.64
C ARG A 146 -17.36 12.95 -22.00
N GLU A 147 -17.57 11.78 -22.60
CA GLU A 147 -18.30 11.67 -23.87
C GLU A 147 -19.73 12.21 -23.79
N ILE A 148 -20.41 11.97 -22.66
CA ILE A 148 -21.77 12.49 -22.41
C ILE A 148 -21.72 14.00 -22.25
N VAL A 149 -20.80 14.55 -21.46
CA VAL A 149 -20.64 15.99 -21.26
C VAL A 149 -20.33 16.70 -22.59
N GLU A 150 -19.42 16.16 -23.40
CA GLU A 150 -19.13 16.69 -24.74
C GLU A 150 -20.34 16.67 -25.67
N LYS A 151 -21.16 15.62 -25.59
CA LYS A 151 -22.40 15.54 -26.35
C LYS A 151 -23.41 16.59 -25.89
N ILE A 152 -23.54 16.80 -24.58
CA ILE A 152 -24.37 17.86 -24.00
C ILE A 152 -23.88 19.23 -24.48
N LYS A 153 -22.56 19.52 -24.44
CA LYS A 153 -21.98 20.79 -24.92
C LYS A 153 -22.36 21.06 -26.38
N LYS A 154 -22.28 20.04 -27.25
CA LYS A 154 -22.67 20.15 -28.67
C LYS A 154 -24.16 20.42 -28.85
N LEU A 155 -25.02 19.72 -28.11
CA LEU A 155 -26.48 19.93 -28.17
C LEU A 155 -26.88 21.30 -27.61
N SER A 156 -26.23 21.77 -26.55
CA SER A 156 -26.45 23.12 -26.00
C SER A 156 -26.07 24.22 -26.99
N ALA A 157 -24.98 24.04 -27.74
CA ALA A 157 -24.60 24.98 -28.80
C ALA A 157 -25.61 24.99 -29.96
N GLN A 158 -26.18 23.83 -30.32
CA GLN A 158 -27.27 23.75 -31.31
C GLN A 158 -28.53 24.46 -30.81
N ILE A 159 -28.85 24.35 -29.52
CA ILE A 159 -29.96 25.10 -28.92
C ILE A 159 -29.70 26.61 -29.06
N GLU A 160 -28.50 27.10 -28.76
CA GLU A 160 -28.17 28.53 -28.90
C GLU A 160 -28.25 29.03 -30.36
N GLU A 161 -27.96 28.19 -31.35
CA GLU A 161 -28.09 28.51 -32.78
C GLU A 161 -29.57 28.57 -33.24
N VAL A 162 -30.39 27.64 -32.76
CA VAL A 162 -31.84 27.58 -33.10
C VAL A 162 -32.62 28.63 -32.32
N ASP A 163 -32.17 28.95 -31.12
CA ASP A 163 -32.70 29.95 -30.22
C ASP A 163 -32.19 31.35 -30.61
N ASP A 164 -32.67 31.88 -31.75
CA ASP A 164 -32.46 33.27 -32.21
C ASP A 164 -33.17 34.26 -31.26
N VAL A 165 -32.75 34.26 -30.00
CA VAL A 165 -33.24 35.16 -28.96
C VAL A 165 -32.75 36.55 -29.30
N ARG A 166 -33.69 37.45 -29.65
CA ARG A 166 -33.39 38.87 -29.76
C ARG A 166 -32.83 39.32 -28.41
N PRO A 167 -31.57 39.77 -28.32
CA PRO A 167 -30.92 40.14 -27.05
C PRO A 167 -31.51 41.37 -26.34
N SER A 168 -32.70 41.82 -26.73
CA SER A 168 -33.27 43.12 -26.38
C SER A 168 -34.43 43.04 -25.39
N ASP A 169 -34.79 41.85 -24.92
CA ASP A 169 -35.77 41.63 -23.86
C ASP A 169 -35.12 41.03 -22.59
N GLU A 170 -35.75 41.27 -21.43
CA GLU A 170 -35.25 40.83 -20.12
C GLU A 170 -35.10 39.29 -20.06
N THR A 171 -35.95 38.55 -20.77
CA THR A 171 -35.89 37.09 -20.85
C THR A 171 -34.64 36.60 -21.58
N GLY A 172 -34.23 37.26 -22.66
CA GLY A 172 -33.02 36.89 -23.38
C GLY A 172 -31.74 37.15 -22.61
N GLU A 173 -31.71 38.20 -21.78
CA GLU A 173 -30.59 38.42 -20.85
C GLU A 173 -30.51 37.31 -19.79
N GLN A 174 -31.64 36.88 -19.23
CA GLN A 174 -31.70 35.78 -18.28
C GLN A 174 -31.24 34.45 -18.88
N ILE A 175 -31.66 34.13 -20.12
CA ILE A 175 -31.22 32.91 -20.83
C ILE A 175 -29.70 32.94 -21.04
N LYS A 176 -29.12 34.07 -21.45
CA LYS A 176 -27.67 34.21 -21.61
C LYS A 176 -26.91 34.05 -20.29
N GLN A 177 -27.44 34.61 -19.20
CA GLN A 177 -26.86 34.43 -17.87
C GLN A 177 -26.86 32.96 -17.45
N LEU A 178 -27.99 32.26 -17.59
CA LEU A 178 -28.08 30.82 -17.30
C LEU A 178 -27.16 29.99 -18.18
N SER A 179 -27.06 30.29 -19.48
CA SER A 179 -26.15 29.62 -20.41
C SER A 179 -24.69 29.78 -19.96
N THR A 180 -24.30 31.00 -19.56
CA THR A 180 -22.95 31.29 -19.04
C THR A 180 -22.67 30.50 -17.75
N GLN A 181 -23.60 30.51 -16.79
CA GLN A 181 -23.48 29.76 -15.54
C GLN A 181 -23.39 28.25 -15.78
N ILE A 182 -24.20 27.71 -16.69
CA ILE A 182 -24.15 26.29 -17.09
C ILE A 182 -22.77 25.95 -17.64
N LYS A 183 -22.22 26.80 -18.51
CA LYS A 183 -20.89 26.59 -19.10
C LYS A 183 -19.80 26.61 -18.03
N GLU A 184 -19.80 27.59 -17.14
CA GLU A 184 -18.84 27.69 -16.03
C GLU A 184 -18.89 26.45 -15.13
N MET A 185 -20.08 26.03 -14.70
CA MET A 185 -20.23 24.82 -13.87
C MET A 185 -19.82 23.55 -14.63
N THR A 186 -20.04 23.50 -15.96
CA THR A 186 -19.62 22.36 -16.78
C THR A 186 -18.11 22.29 -16.86
N ASP A 187 -17.43 23.43 -17.03
CA ASP A 187 -15.98 23.49 -17.07
C ASP A 187 -15.38 23.18 -15.69
N GLU A 188 -16.04 23.56 -14.59
CA GLU A 188 -15.67 23.15 -13.22
C GLU A 188 -15.81 21.63 -13.01
N ALA A 189 -16.89 21.03 -13.53
CA ALA A 189 -17.09 19.59 -13.47
C ALA A 189 -16.05 18.81 -14.30
N ASP A 190 -15.64 19.36 -15.45
CA ASP A 190 -14.53 18.84 -16.24
C ASP A 190 -13.18 19.02 -15.54
N GLY A 191 -12.99 20.10 -14.77
CA GLY A 191 -11.86 20.29 -13.87
C GLY A 191 -11.75 19.16 -12.84
N CYS A 192 -12.84 18.91 -12.10
CA CYS A 192 -12.93 17.80 -11.15
C CYS A 192 -12.60 16.45 -11.80
N HIS A 193 -13.05 16.26 -13.04
CA HIS A 193 -12.79 15.05 -13.80
C HIS A 193 -11.30 14.86 -14.16
N ASN A 194 -10.63 15.92 -14.62
CA ASN A 194 -9.21 15.86 -14.94
C ASN A 194 -8.37 15.61 -13.68
N GLU A 195 -8.71 16.26 -12.57
CA GLU A 195 -8.06 16.03 -11.28
C GLU A 195 -8.22 14.58 -10.80
N LEU A 196 -9.41 13.97 -10.99
CA LEU A 196 -9.63 12.55 -10.68
C LEU A 196 -8.74 11.61 -11.52
N VAL A 197 -8.42 11.97 -12.76
CA VAL A 197 -7.49 11.20 -13.59
C VAL A 197 -6.06 11.35 -13.06
N ASP A 198 -5.63 12.58 -12.79
CA ASP A 198 -4.27 12.86 -12.31
C ASP A 198 -3.99 12.22 -10.94
N ILE A 199 -4.99 12.20 -10.05
CA ILE A 199 -4.88 11.58 -8.72
C ILE A 199 -4.83 10.05 -8.83
N ALA A 200 -5.46 9.44 -9.85
CA ALA A 200 -5.42 8.00 -10.03
C ALA A 200 -4.00 7.49 -10.25
N ASP A 201 -3.21 8.19 -11.06
CA ASP A 201 -1.81 7.84 -11.33
C ASP A 201 -0.94 7.95 -10.06
N LYS A 202 -1.10 9.05 -9.30
CA LYS A 202 -0.41 9.24 -8.01
C LYS A 202 -0.79 8.16 -7.00
N SER A 203 -2.07 7.81 -6.93
CA SER A 203 -2.56 6.74 -6.04
C SER A 203 -1.88 5.40 -6.34
N GLN A 204 -1.69 5.09 -7.63
CA GLN A 204 -1.01 3.86 -8.04
C GLN A 204 0.47 3.86 -7.68
N GLU A 205 1.16 5.01 -7.79
CA GLU A 205 2.56 5.14 -7.38
C GLU A 205 2.72 4.89 -5.87
N HIS A 206 1.95 5.58 -5.03
CA HIS A 206 1.96 5.38 -3.58
C HIS A 206 1.57 3.95 -3.18
N HIS A 207 0.62 3.34 -3.90
CA HIS A 207 0.27 1.94 -3.68
C HIS A 207 1.45 1.00 -3.98
N GLY A 208 2.17 1.23 -5.07
CA GLY A 208 3.37 0.48 -5.43
C GLY A 208 4.45 0.57 -4.36
N SER A 209 4.81 1.78 -3.96
CA SER A 209 5.79 2.05 -2.90
C SER A 209 5.38 1.40 -1.56
N PHE A 210 4.11 1.53 -1.16
CA PHE A 210 3.59 0.89 0.04
C PHE A 210 3.77 -0.63 0.02
N VAL A 211 3.42 -1.27 -1.10
CA VAL A 211 3.55 -2.73 -1.26
C VAL A 211 5.02 -3.16 -1.21
N GLU A 212 5.91 -2.38 -1.83
CA GLU A 212 7.35 -2.66 -1.80
C GLU A 212 7.90 -2.62 -0.37
N TYR A 213 7.61 -1.56 0.39
CA TYR A 213 8.05 -1.46 1.79
C TYR A 213 7.44 -2.55 2.67
N ALA A 214 6.18 -2.92 2.44
CA ALA A 214 5.53 -4.00 3.16
C ALA A 214 6.20 -5.35 2.92
N GLU A 215 6.63 -5.64 1.69
CA GLU A 215 7.35 -6.88 1.38
C GLU A 215 8.77 -6.89 1.97
N GLN A 216 9.48 -5.76 1.93
CA GLN A 216 10.79 -5.62 2.59
C GLN A 216 10.70 -5.83 4.11
N LEU A 217 9.66 -5.28 4.75
CA LEU A 217 9.38 -5.50 6.18
C LEU A 217 9.12 -6.98 6.48
N LYS A 218 8.35 -7.65 5.63
CA LYS A 218 8.05 -9.08 5.79
C LYS A 218 9.31 -9.93 5.65
N GLY A 219 10.19 -9.61 4.70
CA GLY A 219 11.48 -10.28 4.52
C GLY A 219 12.41 -10.12 5.73
N THR A 220 12.42 -8.93 6.34
CA THR A 220 13.32 -8.61 7.47
C THR A 220 12.81 -9.15 8.81
N ARG A 221 11.50 -9.35 8.96
CA ARG A 221 10.84 -9.76 10.21
C ARG A 221 11.42 -11.05 10.82
N GLY A 222 11.75 -12.04 10.00
CA GLY A 222 12.29 -13.31 10.48
C GLY A 222 13.63 -13.13 11.18
N ARG A 223 14.56 -12.40 10.56
CA ARG A 223 15.88 -12.13 11.13
C ARG A 223 15.80 -11.25 12.37
N TYR A 224 14.91 -10.25 12.34
CA TYR A 224 14.64 -9.38 13.48
C TYR A 224 14.23 -10.18 14.73
N ILE A 225 13.22 -11.05 14.62
CA ILE A 225 12.74 -11.89 15.73
C ILE A 225 13.82 -12.88 16.18
N TRP A 226 14.56 -13.45 15.24
CA TRP A 226 15.66 -14.38 15.55
C TRP A 226 16.74 -13.71 16.40
N LEU A 227 17.21 -12.53 15.99
CA LEU A 227 18.23 -11.77 16.73
C LEU A 227 17.73 -11.37 18.12
N GLN A 228 16.50 -10.85 18.21
CA GLN A 228 15.89 -10.49 19.48
C GLN A 228 15.86 -11.68 20.46
N SER A 229 15.47 -12.86 19.97
CA SER A 229 15.42 -14.09 20.77
C SER A 229 16.82 -14.57 21.16
N ARG A 230 17.79 -14.47 20.24
CA ARG A 230 19.16 -14.93 20.45
C ARG A 230 19.91 -14.04 21.44
N ILE A 231 19.78 -12.72 21.33
CA ILE A 231 20.31 -11.76 22.29
C ILE A 231 19.79 -12.09 23.69
N LYS A 232 18.47 -12.23 23.85
CA LYS A 232 17.86 -12.59 25.13
C LYS A 232 18.44 -13.88 25.72
N SER A 233 18.58 -14.93 24.90
CA SER A 233 19.16 -16.20 25.33
C SER A 233 20.62 -16.06 25.79
N HIS A 234 21.45 -15.31 25.06
CA HIS A 234 22.85 -15.12 25.41
C HIS A 234 23.01 -14.21 26.64
N VAL A 235 22.15 -13.20 26.83
CA VAL A 235 22.11 -12.38 28.06
C VAL A 235 21.85 -13.28 29.27
N SER A 236 20.83 -14.15 29.20
CA SER A 236 20.55 -15.09 30.28
C SER A 236 21.69 -16.06 30.54
N ALA A 237 22.38 -16.54 29.49
CA ALA A 237 23.54 -17.41 29.63
C ALA A 237 24.71 -16.70 30.35
N VAL A 238 25.00 -15.44 29.98
CA VAL A 238 26.03 -14.65 30.67
C VAL A 238 25.69 -14.50 32.15
N SER A 239 24.47 -14.09 32.48
CA SER A 239 24.05 -13.94 33.88
C SER A 239 24.15 -15.25 34.68
N TYR A 240 23.80 -16.38 34.06
CA TYR A 240 23.94 -17.69 34.69
C TYR A 240 25.40 -18.04 34.99
N TRP A 241 26.29 -17.90 34.00
CA TRP A 241 27.70 -18.25 34.16
C TRP A 241 28.45 -17.28 35.06
N GLU A 242 28.12 -15.99 35.06
CA GLU A 242 28.66 -15.01 36.02
C GLU A 242 28.25 -15.35 37.47
N GLY A 243 27.02 -15.84 37.68
CA GLY A 243 26.59 -16.37 38.97
C GLY A 243 27.39 -17.61 39.39
N LYS A 244 27.59 -18.56 38.48
CA LYS A 244 28.38 -19.78 38.73
C LYS A 244 29.85 -19.48 39.02
N GLN A 245 30.42 -18.50 38.32
CA GLN A 245 31.76 -18.01 38.59
C GLN A 245 31.88 -17.48 40.03
N GLY A 246 30.90 -16.67 40.48
CA GLY A 246 30.85 -16.14 41.84
C GLY A 246 30.83 -17.24 42.91
N GLU A 247 30.05 -18.31 42.69
CA GLU A 247 29.99 -19.48 43.59
C GLU A 247 31.34 -20.20 43.69
N ILE A 248 32.02 -20.43 42.56
CA ILE A 248 33.32 -21.13 42.52
C ILE A 248 34.39 -20.27 43.24
N THR A 249 34.43 -18.97 42.97
CA THR A 249 35.40 -18.06 43.60
C THR A 249 35.16 -17.85 45.10
N ALA A 250 33.94 -18.08 45.58
CA ALA A 250 33.60 -18.00 47.00
C ALA A 250 33.89 -19.31 47.75
N GLY A 251 33.77 -20.47 47.07
CA GLY A 251 34.06 -21.78 47.65
C GLY A 251 35.55 -22.06 47.84
N ASP A 252 36.42 -21.49 47.00
CA ASP A 252 37.89 -21.59 47.15
C ASP A 252 38.47 -20.71 48.28
N GLY A 253 37.64 -19.89 48.94
CA GLY A 253 38.06 -18.97 50.01
C GLY A 253 37.87 -19.47 51.45
N ASP A 254 37.25 -20.64 51.64
CA ASP A 254 36.89 -21.20 52.97
C ASP A 254 37.79 -22.39 53.41
N ASP A 255 38.85 -22.70 52.66
CA ASP A 255 39.73 -23.87 52.87
C ASP A 255 41.19 -23.48 53.25
N ASP A 256 41.39 -22.40 54.02
CA ASP A 256 42.68 -22.01 54.64
C ASP A 256 42.57 -21.80 56.18
#